data_AF-A0A497FSR0-F1
#
_entry.id   AF-A0A497FSR0-F1
#
_cell.length_a   1.000
_cell.length_b   1.000
_cell.length_c   1.000
_cell.angle_alpha   90.00
_cell.angle_beta   90.00
_cell.angle_gamma   90.00
#
_symmetry.space_group_name_H-M   'P 1'
#
loop_
_entity.id
_entity.type
_entity.pdbx_description
1 polymer ?
#
loop_
_entity_poly.entity_id
_entity_poly.type
_entity_poly.pdbx_seq_one_letter_code
_entity_poly.pdbx_strand_id
1 'polypeptide(L)'
;MSVNAFYRCADRVRYLMRFRNFERLFGGYSTEARRTIERCIDDMVRMANGTRMVGDVAAVNKVADVLLDRVTRMPITPYMKDFSEQCCLLLYNWNQSIENTDAALTSKLRAIDRLVKAHYTIMDAINVLRRLVRGPYVPAAYELSRHYLEVMRDEGERAGQTCPEKGSTRKS
;
A
#
# COMPACT_ATOMS: atom_id res chain seq x y z
N MET A 1 17.01 1.09 13.95
CA MET A 1 16.94 0.15 12.80
C MET A 1 18.11 -0.82 12.94
N SER A 2 17.93 -2.13 12.71
CA SER A 2 19.09 -3.05 12.72
C SER A 2 19.97 -2.81 11.49
N VAL A 3 21.27 -3.07 11.60
CA VAL A 3 22.25 -2.88 10.50
C VAL A 3 21.81 -3.63 9.22
N ASN A 4 21.29 -4.84 9.36
CA ASN A 4 20.73 -5.62 8.24
C ASN A 4 19.45 -5.02 7.63
N ALA A 5 18.65 -4.30 8.41
CA ALA A 5 17.48 -3.59 7.88
C ALA A 5 17.90 -2.32 7.11
N PHE A 6 18.95 -1.63 7.56
CA PHE A 6 19.53 -0.49 6.86
C PHE A 6 20.05 -0.88 5.48
N TYR A 7 20.92 -1.90 5.38
CA TYR A 7 21.48 -2.32 4.09
C TYR A 7 20.39 -2.74 3.11
N ARG A 8 19.36 -3.48 3.56
CA ARG A 8 18.20 -3.83 2.73
C ARG A 8 17.45 -2.59 2.22
N CYS A 9 17.26 -1.57 3.06
CA CYS A 9 16.63 -0.32 2.64
C CYS A 9 17.50 0.44 1.63
N ALA A 10 18.80 0.59 1.89
CA ALA A 10 19.74 1.25 1.00
C ALA A 10 19.82 0.57 -0.37
N ASP A 11 19.93 -0.76 -0.40
CA ASP A 11 19.96 -1.53 -1.64
C ASP A 11 18.65 -1.41 -2.42
N ARG A 12 17.51 -1.37 -1.71
CA ARG A 12 16.21 -1.16 -2.35
C ARG A 12 16.10 0.23 -2.97
N VAL A 13 16.57 1.26 -2.28
CA VAL A 13 16.61 2.64 -2.81
C VAL A 13 17.52 2.71 -4.04
N ARG A 14 18.73 2.15 -3.96
CA ARG A 14 19.67 2.06 -5.10
C ARG A 14 19.05 1.34 -6.29
N TYR A 15 18.38 0.22 -6.06
CA TYR A 15 17.66 -0.50 -7.10
C TYR A 15 16.60 0.39 -7.77
N LEU A 16 15.75 1.06 -6.98
CA LEU A 16 14.70 1.93 -7.50
C LEU A 16 15.25 3.14 -8.26
N MET A 17 16.43 3.64 -7.89
CA MET A 17 17.10 4.75 -8.58
C MET A 17 17.63 4.41 -9.97
N ARG A 18 17.82 3.12 -10.29
CA ARG A 18 18.32 2.68 -11.61
C ARG A 18 17.28 2.78 -12.73
N PHE A 19 15.99 2.87 -12.39
CA PHE A 19 14.92 2.88 -13.38
C PHE A 19 14.72 4.27 -13.99
N ARG A 20 14.29 4.33 -15.26
CA ARG A 20 13.89 5.57 -15.96
C ARG A 20 12.79 6.34 -15.21
N ASN A 21 11.99 5.66 -14.40
CA ASN A 21 10.96 6.29 -13.58
C ASN A 21 11.55 7.25 -12.52
N PHE A 22 12.80 7.04 -12.10
CA PHE A 22 13.52 7.96 -11.23
C PHE A 22 13.77 9.30 -11.92
N GLU A 23 14.26 9.27 -13.16
CA GLU A 23 14.49 10.47 -13.97
C GLU A 23 13.18 11.19 -14.28
N ARG A 24 12.09 10.45 -14.50
CA ARG A 24 10.75 11.05 -14.66
C ARG A 24 10.25 11.72 -13.38
N LEU A 25 10.54 11.14 -12.21
CA LEU A 25 10.13 11.68 -10.92
C LEU A 25 10.87 12.98 -10.59
N PHE A 26 12.18 13.03 -10.80
CA PHE A 26 13.01 14.19 -10.43
C PHE A 26 13.29 15.15 -11.60
N GLY A 27 13.00 14.76 -12.85
CA GLY A 27 13.26 15.56 -14.04
C GLY A 27 14.73 15.97 -14.16
N GLY A 28 14.97 17.26 -14.44
CA GLY A 28 16.33 17.83 -14.50
C GLY A 28 17.11 17.75 -13.19
N TYR A 29 16.43 17.60 -12.04
CA TYR A 29 17.07 17.47 -10.72
C TYR A 29 17.50 16.03 -10.39
N SER A 30 17.25 15.07 -11.27
CA SER A 30 17.53 13.64 -11.03
C SER A 30 18.99 13.35 -10.70
N THR A 31 19.95 13.99 -11.37
CA THR A 31 21.38 13.74 -11.12
C THR A 31 21.80 14.24 -9.74
N GLU A 32 21.33 15.42 -9.34
CA GLU A 32 21.62 16.00 -8.02
C GLU A 32 20.93 15.18 -6.92
N ALA A 33 19.64 14.83 -7.09
CA ALA A 33 18.93 13.97 -6.17
C ALA A 33 19.63 12.62 -5.97
N ARG A 34 20.10 11.98 -7.06
CA ARG A 34 20.85 10.72 -6.99
C ARG A 34 22.11 10.86 -6.15
N ARG A 35 22.90 11.92 -6.41
CA ARG A 35 24.13 12.18 -5.65
C ARG A 35 23.85 12.43 -4.18
N THR A 36 22.82 13.21 -3.86
CA THR A 36 22.43 13.50 -2.47
C THR A 36 21.98 12.24 -1.74
N ILE A 37 21.15 11.40 -2.37
CA ILE A 37 20.69 10.14 -1.75
C ILE A 37 21.87 9.18 -1.54
N GLU A 38 22.78 9.02 -2.50
CA GLU A 38 23.97 8.18 -2.32
C GLU A 38 24.87 8.69 -1.20
N ARG A 39 25.07 10.01 -1.10
CA ARG A 39 25.79 10.60 0.03
C ARG A 39 25.14 10.26 1.36
N CYS A 40 23.82 10.34 1.48
CA CYS A 40 23.13 9.94 2.71
C CYS A 40 23.36 8.46 3.04
N ILE A 41 23.41 7.58 2.04
CA ILE A 41 23.71 6.16 2.26
C ILE A 41 25.16 6.01 2.78
N ASP A 42 26.12 6.67 2.14
CA ASP A 42 27.53 6.61 2.53
C ASP A 42 27.76 7.20 3.93
N ASP A 43 27.08 8.29 4.27
CA ASP A 43 27.09 8.88 5.60
C ASP A 43 26.57 7.88 6.63
N MET A 44 25.46 7.18 6.34
CA MET A 44 24.91 6.16 7.24
C MET A 44 25.85 4.97 7.42
N VAL A 45 26.58 4.56 6.38
CA VAL A 45 27.63 3.53 6.49
C VAL A 45 28.78 4.02 7.39
N ARG A 46 29.22 5.26 7.25
CA ARG A 46 30.26 5.86 8.11
C ARG A 46 29.81 5.98 9.57
N MET A 47 28.56 6.36 9.79
CA MET A 47 27.95 6.45 11.12
C MET A 47 27.83 5.06 11.78
N ALA A 48 27.51 4.02 11.01
CA ALA A 48 27.51 2.64 11.50
C ALA A 48 28.90 2.19 11.99
N ASN A 49 29.98 2.75 11.41
CA ASN A 49 31.36 2.52 11.85
C ASN A 49 31.79 3.44 13.01
N GLY A 50 30.87 4.20 13.61
CA GLY A 50 31.14 5.07 14.77
C GLY A 50 31.62 6.48 14.43
N THR A 51 31.59 6.88 13.15
CA THR A 51 31.99 8.25 12.76
C THR A 51 30.82 9.21 12.99
N ARG A 52 31.05 10.32 13.68
CA ARG A 52 30.05 11.39 13.78
C ARG A 52 30.07 12.24 12.52
N MET A 53 28.88 12.56 12.00
CA MET A 53 28.72 13.24 10.72
C MET A 53 27.84 14.48 10.88
N VAL A 54 28.27 15.57 10.27
CA VAL A 54 27.44 16.75 10.01
C VAL A 54 26.91 16.61 8.59
N GLY A 55 25.58 16.49 8.47
CA GLY A 55 24.92 16.23 7.20
C GLY A 55 24.63 17.51 6.41
N ASP A 56 24.61 17.41 5.07
CA ASP A 56 24.11 18.47 4.19
C ASP A 56 22.58 18.48 4.17
N VAL A 57 22.00 19.03 5.22
CA VAL A 57 20.54 19.10 5.42
C VAL A 57 19.86 19.94 4.33
N ALA A 58 20.54 20.94 3.76
CA ALA A 58 19.99 21.78 2.70
C ALA A 58 19.77 20.98 1.41
N ALA A 59 20.76 20.17 1.00
CA ALA A 59 20.62 19.31 -0.18
C ALA A 59 19.52 18.26 0.00
N VAL A 60 19.41 17.67 1.19
CA VAL A 60 18.35 16.69 1.50
C VAL A 60 16.97 17.35 1.53
N ASN A 61 16.87 18.56 2.07
CA ASN A 61 15.62 19.32 2.05
C ASN A 61 15.13 19.57 0.63
N LYS A 62 16.01 19.93 -0.31
CA LYS A 62 15.63 20.06 -1.73
C LYS A 62 15.09 18.76 -2.32
N VAL A 63 15.68 17.61 -2.00
CA VAL A 63 15.17 16.29 -2.45
C VAL A 63 13.76 16.06 -1.90
N ALA A 64 13.55 16.34 -0.62
CA ALA A 64 12.25 16.21 0.03
C ALA A 64 11.22 17.20 -0.54
N ASP A 65 11.61 18.43 -0.88
CA ASP A 65 10.73 19.43 -1.51
C ASP A 65 10.26 18.97 -2.89
N VAL A 66 11.19 18.44 -3.71
CA VAL A 66 10.81 17.88 -5.02
C VAL A 66 9.88 16.67 -4.84
N LEU A 67 10.16 15.78 -3.88
CA LEU A 67 9.26 14.65 -3.62
C LEU A 67 7.86 15.10 -3.18
N LEU A 68 7.78 16.08 -2.28
CA LEU A 68 6.51 16.63 -1.81
C LEU A 68 5.72 17.28 -2.95
N ASP A 69 6.39 18.07 -3.80
CA ASP A 69 5.78 18.68 -4.99
C ASP A 69 5.22 17.61 -5.94
N ARG A 70 5.98 16.53 -6.16
CA ARG A 70 5.53 15.42 -7.01
C ARG A 70 4.33 14.70 -6.41
N VAL A 71 4.36 14.40 -5.11
CA VAL A 71 3.26 13.68 -4.41
C VAL A 71 1.97 14.50 -4.43
N THR A 72 2.06 15.82 -4.42
CA THR A 72 0.90 16.71 -4.40
C THR A 72 0.34 17.01 -5.79
N ARG A 73 1.19 17.06 -6.83
CA ARG A 73 0.77 17.48 -8.19
C ARG A 73 0.58 16.34 -9.18
N MET A 74 1.17 15.18 -8.95
CA MET A 74 1.16 14.07 -9.91
C MET A 74 0.40 12.86 -9.37
N PRO A 75 -0.21 12.03 -10.24
CA PRO A 75 -0.81 10.78 -9.81
C PRO A 75 0.25 9.87 -9.20
N ILE A 76 -0.03 9.33 -8.01
CA ILE A 76 0.92 8.48 -7.29
C ILE A 76 0.94 7.09 -7.94
N THR A 77 2.02 6.83 -8.67
CA THR A 77 2.24 5.53 -9.31
C THR A 77 2.77 4.49 -8.32
N PRO A 78 2.63 3.18 -8.58
CA PRO A 78 3.23 2.12 -7.74
C PRO A 78 4.73 2.32 -7.51
N TYR A 79 5.46 2.74 -8.55
CA TYR A 79 6.87 3.08 -8.42
C TYR A 79 7.11 4.22 -7.42
N MET A 80 6.32 5.28 -7.52
CA MET A 80 6.45 6.45 -6.67
C MET A 80 6.13 6.14 -5.22
N LYS A 81 5.16 5.25 -4.95
CA LYS A 81 4.89 4.71 -3.62
C LYS A 81 6.11 4.01 -3.05
N ASP A 82 6.57 2.96 -3.74
CA ASP A 82 7.70 2.13 -3.31
C ASP A 82 8.95 2.98 -3.09
N PHE A 83 9.21 3.93 -3.99
CA PHE A 83 10.33 4.84 -3.87
C PHE A 83 10.16 5.80 -2.69
N SER A 84 9.01 6.45 -2.53
CA SER A 84 8.77 7.41 -1.45
C SER A 84 8.85 6.75 -0.08
N GLU A 85 8.29 5.54 0.08
CA GLU A 85 8.35 4.80 1.35
C GLU A 85 9.80 4.49 1.75
N GLN A 86 10.59 3.94 0.82
CA GLN A 86 11.98 3.57 1.10
C GLN A 86 12.88 4.80 1.26
N CYS A 87 12.71 5.81 0.40
CA CYS A 87 13.49 7.03 0.45
C CYS A 87 13.18 7.85 1.71
N CYS A 88 11.91 8.01 2.08
CA CYS A 88 11.56 8.74 3.32
C CYS A 88 12.08 8.02 4.55
N LEU A 89 12.01 6.68 4.57
CA LEU A 89 12.59 5.90 5.66
C LEU A 89 14.11 6.11 5.75
N LEU A 90 14.83 6.04 4.64
CA LEU A 90 16.26 6.28 4.59
C LEU A 90 16.61 7.69 5.11
N LEU A 91 15.99 8.73 4.56
CA LEU A 91 16.27 10.12 4.91
C LEU A 91 15.88 10.45 6.36
N TYR A 92 14.80 9.85 6.87
CA TYR A 92 14.39 10.02 8.26
C TYR A 92 15.44 9.45 9.20
N ASN A 93 15.93 8.23 8.94
CA ASN A 93 16.96 7.62 9.78
C ASN A 93 18.29 8.37 9.67
N TRP A 94 18.65 8.85 8.49
CA TRP A 94 19.83 9.69 8.29
C TRP A 94 19.73 10.97 9.13
N ASN A 95 18.62 11.70 9.06
CA ASN A 95 18.43 12.95 9.82
C ASN A 95 18.45 12.74 11.35
N GLN A 96 18.01 11.58 11.82
CA GLN A 96 18.09 11.21 13.24
C GLN A 96 19.50 10.78 13.68
N SER A 97 20.38 10.47 12.73
CA SER A 97 21.73 9.96 13.01
C SER A 97 22.82 11.03 12.94
N ILE A 98 22.57 12.12 12.20
CA ILE A 98 23.50 13.27 12.10
C ILE A 98 23.43 14.16 13.35
N GLU A 99 24.51 14.91 13.61
CA GLU A 99 24.56 15.84 14.76
C GLU A 99 23.65 17.06 14.57
N ASN A 100 23.48 17.53 13.34
CA ASN A 100 22.68 18.71 12.99
C ASN A 100 21.25 18.34 12.56
N THR A 101 20.53 17.62 13.41
CA THR A 101 19.15 17.18 13.14
C THR A 101 18.22 18.36 12.86
N ASP A 102 17.46 18.29 11.76
CA ASP A 102 16.44 19.27 11.41
C ASP A 102 15.01 18.75 11.66
N ALA A 103 14.27 19.46 12.52
CA ALA A 103 12.88 19.15 12.82
C ALA A 103 11.95 19.45 11.63
N ALA A 104 12.25 20.46 10.82
CA ALA A 104 11.45 20.82 9.66
C ALA A 104 11.52 19.72 8.59
N LEU A 105 12.72 19.22 8.29
CA LEU A 105 12.91 18.05 7.42
C LEU A 105 12.13 16.83 7.93
N THR A 106 12.18 16.55 9.24
CA THR A 106 11.45 15.44 9.84
C THR A 106 9.94 15.55 9.62
N SER A 107 9.38 16.74 9.84
CA SER A 107 7.95 17.01 9.60
C SER A 107 7.58 16.81 8.13
N LYS A 108 8.42 17.29 7.22
CA LYS A 108 8.23 17.16 5.76
C LYS A 108 8.23 15.70 5.30
N LEU A 109 9.20 14.90 5.75
CA LEU A 109 9.26 13.47 5.42
C LEU A 109 8.04 12.71 5.93
N ARG A 110 7.55 13.03 7.13
CA ARG A 110 6.31 12.46 7.67
C ARG A 110 5.07 12.89 6.88
N ALA A 111 5.02 14.12 6.40
CA ALA A 111 3.94 14.59 5.55
C ALA A 111 3.89 13.80 4.23
N ILE A 112 5.05 13.58 3.58
CA ILE A 112 5.16 12.78 2.36
C ILE A 112 4.65 11.35 2.60
N ASP A 113 5.16 10.67 3.64
CA ASP A 113 4.75 9.30 3.97
C ASP A 113 3.23 9.19 4.22
N ARG A 114 2.65 10.14 4.95
CA ARG A 114 1.21 10.19 5.22
C ARG A 114 0.38 10.42 3.96
N LEU A 115 0.81 11.33 3.08
CA LEU A 115 0.11 11.60 1.83
C LEU A 115 0.09 10.37 0.91
N VAL A 116 1.23 9.71 0.76
CA VAL A 116 1.34 8.48 -0.04
C VAL A 116 0.44 7.38 0.54
N LYS A 117 0.51 7.14 1.86
CA LYS A 117 -0.34 6.12 2.50
C LYS A 117 -1.83 6.44 2.38
N ALA A 118 -2.23 7.69 2.64
CA ALA A 118 -3.63 8.11 2.53
C ALA A 118 -4.18 7.90 1.11
N HIS A 119 -3.39 8.24 0.08
CA HIS A 119 -3.78 8.01 -1.31
C HIS A 119 -4.03 6.52 -1.60
N TYR A 120 -3.16 5.63 -1.14
CA TYR A 120 -3.34 4.19 -1.35
C TYR A 120 -4.53 3.62 -0.57
N THR A 121 -4.76 4.07 0.65
CA THR A 121 -5.95 3.69 1.41
C THR A 121 -7.24 4.07 0.67
N ILE A 122 -7.29 5.25 0.05
CA ILE A 122 -8.43 5.68 -0.77
C ILE A 122 -8.57 4.80 -2.02
N MET A 123 -7.47 4.50 -2.71
CA MET A 123 -7.48 3.62 -3.89
C MET A 123 -7.96 2.21 -3.54
N ASP A 124 -7.54 1.67 -2.39
CA ASP A 124 -8.00 0.38 -1.90
C ASP A 124 -9.49 0.40 -1.56
N ALA A 125 -9.98 1.45 -0.91
CA ALA A 125 -11.41 1.64 -0.67
C ALA A 125 -12.22 1.68 -1.98
N ILE A 126 -11.74 2.41 -2.99
CA ILE A 126 -12.36 2.45 -4.33
C ILE A 126 -12.39 1.05 -4.95
N ASN A 127 -11.32 0.28 -4.83
CA ASN A 127 -11.25 -1.08 -5.37
C ASN A 127 -12.22 -2.03 -4.68
N VAL A 128 -12.38 -1.92 -3.35
CA VAL A 128 -13.39 -2.68 -2.59
C VAL A 128 -14.79 -2.31 -3.04
N LEU A 129 -15.12 -1.02 -3.16
CA LEU A 129 -16.42 -0.56 -3.64
C LEU A 129 -16.72 -1.06 -5.06
N ARG A 130 -15.73 -1.03 -5.96
CA ARG A 130 -15.89 -1.58 -7.32
C ARG A 130 -16.18 -3.07 -7.32
N ARG A 131 -15.57 -3.83 -6.42
CA ARG A 131 -15.85 -5.28 -6.28
C ARG A 131 -17.26 -5.53 -5.78
N LEU A 132 -17.73 -4.74 -4.81
CA LEU A 132 -19.09 -4.82 -4.28
C LEU A 132 -20.16 -4.49 -5.34
N VAL A 133 -19.90 -3.51 -6.21
CA VAL A 133 -20.84 -3.11 -7.28
C VAL A 133 -20.86 -4.10 -8.45
N ARG A 134 -19.75 -4.78 -8.74
CA ARG A 134 -19.63 -5.70 -9.89
C ARG A 134 -20.04 -7.14 -9.58
N GLY A 135 -19.97 -7.58 -8.33
CA GLY A 135 -20.55 -8.86 -7.95
C GLY A 135 -22.07 -8.72 -7.85
N PRO A 136 -22.89 -9.67 -8.34
CA PRO A 136 -24.26 -9.74 -7.87
C PRO A 136 -24.16 -9.95 -6.36
N TYR A 137 -24.52 -8.94 -5.58
CA TYR A 137 -24.70 -9.11 -4.15
C TYR A 137 -25.88 -10.06 -4.00
N VAL A 138 -25.60 -11.35 -3.86
CA VAL A 138 -26.55 -12.33 -3.36
C VAL A 138 -26.34 -12.31 -1.84
N PRO A 139 -27.20 -11.64 -1.06
CA PRO A 139 -27.08 -11.72 0.38
C PRO A 139 -27.13 -13.19 0.79
N ALA A 140 -26.30 -13.61 1.75
CA ALA A 140 -26.33 -14.98 2.28
C ALA A 140 -27.76 -15.39 2.76
N ALA A 141 -28.58 -14.42 3.17
CA ALA A 141 -29.98 -14.62 3.49
C ALA A 141 -30.84 -15.11 2.29
N TYR A 142 -30.46 -14.75 1.06
CA TYR A 142 -31.14 -15.18 -0.17
C TYR A 142 -30.80 -16.63 -0.53
N GLU A 143 -29.56 -17.07 -0.30
CA GLU A 143 -29.19 -18.49 -0.45
C GLU A 143 -29.82 -19.37 0.62
N LEU A 144 -29.86 -18.89 1.87
CA LEU A 144 -30.54 -19.57 2.98
C LEU A 144 -32.04 -19.73 2.72
N SER A 145 -32.71 -18.66 2.27
CA SER A 145 -34.14 -18.71 1.97
C SER A 145 -34.44 -19.59 0.74
N ARG A 146 -33.57 -19.60 -0.28
CA ARG A 146 -33.69 -20.52 -1.41
C ARG A 146 -33.56 -21.98 -0.97
N HIS A 147 -32.56 -22.30 -0.14
CA HIS A 147 -32.37 -23.65 0.36
C HIS A 147 -33.54 -24.11 1.24
N TYR A 148 -34.05 -23.22 2.12
CA TYR A 148 -35.24 -23.50 2.92
C TYR A 148 -36.49 -23.78 2.06
N LEU A 149 -36.71 -22.98 1.02
CA LEU A 149 -37.83 -23.16 0.10
C LEU A 149 -37.70 -24.45 -0.72
N GLU A 150 -36.49 -24.80 -1.14
CA GLU A 150 -36.21 -26.08 -1.83
C GLU A 150 -36.47 -27.28 -0.92
N VAL A 151 -36.02 -27.24 0.34
CA VAL A 151 -36.28 -28.29 1.33
C VAL A 151 -37.78 -28.42 1.62
N MET A 152 -38.50 -27.32 1.82
CA MET A 152 -39.95 -27.37 2.05
C MET A 152 -40.74 -27.90 0.83
N ARG A 153 -40.28 -27.62 -0.39
CA ARG A 153 -40.91 -28.15 -1.60
C ARG A 153 -40.70 -29.66 -1.71
N ASP A 154 -39.47 -30.13 -1.48
CA ASP A 154 -39.13 -31.56 -1.50
C ASP A 154 -39.88 -32.34 -0.42
N GLU A 155 -40.07 -31.76 0.77
CA GLU A 155 -40.86 -32.36 1.85
C GLU A 155 -42.35 -32.43 1.50
N GLY A 156 -42.91 -31.39 0.87
CA GLY A 156 -44.30 -31.37 0.41
C GLY A 156 -44.59 -32.39 -0.70
N GLU A 157 -43.67 -32.56 -1.66
CA GLU A 157 -43.78 -33.55 -2.74
C GLU A 157 -43.69 -34.99 -2.20
N ARG A 158 -42.83 -35.24 -1.20
CA ARG A 158 -42.73 -36.54 -0.52
C ARG A 158 -43.98 -36.87 0.30
N ALA A 159 -44.58 -35.88 0.96
CA ALA A 159 -45.81 -36.07 1.72
C ALA A 159 -47.03 -36.35 0.81
N GLY A 160 -47.08 -35.71 -0.36
CA GLY A 160 -48.15 -35.93 -1.36
C GLY A 160 -48.14 -37.31 -2.03
N GLN A 161 -46.99 -37.98 -2.10
CA GLN A 161 -46.86 -39.32 -2.70
C GLN A 161 -47.28 -40.47 -1.76
N THR A 162 -47.57 -40.20 -0.49
CA THR A 162 -47.95 -41.23 0.50
C THR A 162 -49.45 -41.36 0.79
N CYS A 163 -50.35 -40.80 -0.03
CA CYS A 163 -51.78 -41.12 0.07
C CYS A 163 -52.13 -42.31 -0.84
N PRO A 164 -52.22 -43.56 -0.33
CA PRO A 164 -52.80 -44.65 -1.11
C PRO A 164 -54.30 -44.38 -1.28
N GLU A 165 -54.75 -44.34 -2.53
CA GLU A 165 -56.17 -44.45 -2.88
C GLU A 165 -56.74 -45.70 -2.22
N LYS A 166 -57.57 -45.54 -1.17
CA LYS A 166 -58.43 -46.62 -0.70
C LYS A 166 -59.54 -46.80 -1.73
N GLY A 167 -59.28 -47.69 -2.67
CA GLY A 167 -60.24 -48.18 -3.66
C GLY A 167 -61.53 -48.66 -3.00
N SER A 168 -62.62 -48.03 -3.41
CA SER A 168 -64.00 -48.48 -3.25
C SER A 168 -64.21 -49.80 -3.99
N THR A 169 -64.36 -50.90 -3.27
CA THR A 169 -64.98 -52.13 -3.80
C THR A 169 -66.37 -52.30 -3.19
N ARG A 170 -67.38 -51.82 -3.92
CA ARG A 170 -68.76 -52.31 -3.83
C ARG A 170 -68.77 -53.80 -4.20
N LYS A 171 -69.27 -54.65 -3.30
CA LYS A 171 -69.84 -55.95 -3.65
C LYS A 171 -71.33 -55.93 -3.34
N SER A 172 -72.03 -56.53 -4.29
CA SER A 172 -73.47 -56.72 -4.51
C SER A 172 -74.29 -57.10 -3.28
#